data_AF-A0A094AD70-F1
#
_entry.id   AF-A0A094AD70-F1
#
_cell.length_a   1.000
_cell.length_b   1.000
_cell.length_c   1.000
_cell.angle_alpha   90.00
_cell.angle_beta   90.00
_cell.angle_gamma   90.00
#
_symmetry.space_group_name_H-M   'P 1'
#
loop_
_entity.id
_entity.type
_entity.pdbx_description
1 polymer ?
#
loop_
_entity_poly.entity_id
_entity_poly.type
_entity_poly.pdbx_seq_one_letter_code
_entity_poly.pdbx_strand_id
1 'polypeptide(L)'
;MSTLADELLNDFEDSGSEGEQEPESGGLFPEADGHAPTTNGNGETMELDGDEEDMEEDEDMTGAGNAIDAMDDEEATKAKVEKMQLGGVDDVRSVAGLMKTLEPVLEKISYFQNLPADQQTTHVGSIEDNPEYHLLTQSNTLSTSIDNEIILVHKFIRDHYSTRFPELETMVQNPLDYAKVVAIIGNGPMDSENIKRLQTSTDNILHTTLRAVLDGPSLMIVTVEATTTKGRPLTPAELSRVLSACEMTLSLDRAKHTLTSYVQSRMTLFAPNLTALIGSLTAAQLLNFAGGLTGLAKTPA
;
A
#
# COMPACT_ATOMS: atom_id res chain seq x y z
N MET A 1 61.39 15.32 9.34
CA MET A 1 60.26 14.37 9.37
C MET A 1 59.05 15.15 8.90
N SER A 2 58.59 14.93 7.66
CA SER A 2 57.33 15.53 7.21
C SER A 2 56.16 14.83 7.88
N THR A 3 55.05 15.54 8.01
CA THR A 3 53.82 15.05 8.62
C THR A 3 52.87 14.52 7.56
N LEU A 4 52.05 13.53 7.93
CA LEU A 4 51.10 12.79 7.07
C LEU A 4 50.09 13.65 6.27
N ALA A 5 50.00 14.96 6.55
CA ALA A 5 49.12 15.89 5.85
C ALA A 5 49.65 16.32 4.47
N ASP A 6 50.98 16.35 4.25
CA ASP A 6 51.55 16.78 2.96
C ASP A 6 51.44 15.70 1.87
N GLU A 7 51.33 14.42 2.24
CA GLU A 7 51.15 13.31 1.27
C GLU A 7 49.70 13.20 0.77
N LEU A 8 48.71 13.61 1.57
CA LEU A 8 47.27 13.54 1.20
C LEU A 8 46.81 14.67 0.28
N LEU A 9 47.60 15.75 0.15
CA LEU A 9 47.24 16.93 -0.64
C LEU A 9 47.67 16.81 -2.12
N ASN A 10 48.68 16.00 -2.42
CA ASN A 10 49.16 15.76 -3.79
C ASN A 10 48.28 14.79 -4.60
N ASP A 11 47.44 13.97 -3.94
CA ASP A 11 46.63 12.93 -4.60
C ASP A 11 45.27 13.46 -5.12
N PHE A 12 44.99 14.76 -4.93
CA PHE A 12 43.72 15.42 -5.29
C PHE A 12 43.80 16.32 -6.54
N GLU A 13 44.97 16.47 -7.18
CA GLU A 13 45.17 17.46 -8.26
C GLU A 13 45.13 16.88 -9.68
N ASP A 14 45.08 15.55 -9.87
CA ASP A 14 45.33 14.87 -11.17
C ASP A 14 44.14 14.07 -11.76
N SER A 15 42.90 14.58 -11.65
CA SER A 15 41.74 14.03 -12.41
C SER A 15 40.61 15.03 -12.60
N GLY A 16 40.95 16.21 -13.15
CA GLY A 16 39.99 17.27 -13.50
C GLY A 16 39.98 17.59 -15.00
N SER A 17 39.07 16.96 -15.74
CA SER A 17 38.52 17.39 -17.05
C SER A 17 39.47 17.82 -18.18
N GLU A 18 39.49 17.07 -19.28
CA GLU A 18 39.54 17.66 -20.62
C GLU A 18 38.55 16.94 -21.56
N GLY A 19 37.75 17.73 -22.28
CA GLY A 19 36.81 17.29 -23.29
C GLY A 19 36.55 18.42 -24.28
N GLU A 20 36.40 18.05 -25.56
CA GLU A 20 36.22 18.93 -26.73
C GLU A 20 37.43 19.77 -27.19
N GLN A 21 38.11 19.34 -28.27
CA GLN A 21 37.92 19.93 -29.60
C GLN A 21 38.79 19.27 -30.70
N GLU A 22 38.15 18.90 -31.81
CA GLU A 22 38.76 18.71 -33.14
C GLU A 22 39.24 20.08 -33.72
N PRO A 23 40.11 20.18 -34.76
CA PRO A 23 40.01 19.38 -36.00
C PRO A 23 41.29 19.15 -36.89
N GLU A 24 41.03 18.51 -38.04
CA GLU A 24 41.74 18.50 -39.34
C GLU A 24 43.21 18.01 -39.47
N SER A 25 43.40 16.89 -40.21
CA SER A 25 43.79 16.92 -41.65
C SER A 25 44.50 15.63 -42.13
N GLY A 26 44.34 15.29 -43.42
CA GLY A 26 45.19 14.31 -44.13
C GLY A 26 44.47 13.03 -44.60
N GLY A 27 43.85 13.05 -45.79
CA GLY A 27 43.16 11.88 -46.38
C GLY A 27 43.95 11.19 -47.51
N LEU A 28 43.41 10.09 -48.05
CA LEU A 28 43.64 9.61 -49.43
C LEU A 28 42.58 8.56 -49.82
N PHE A 29 41.98 8.70 -51.02
CA PHE A 29 41.01 7.75 -51.63
C PHE A 29 41.74 6.61 -52.39
N PRO A 30 41.06 5.49 -52.78
CA PRO A 30 40.25 5.44 -54.01
C PRO A 30 38.82 4.82 -53.88
N GLU A 31 37.89 5.34 -54.69
CA GLU A 31 36.94 4.68 -55.65
C GLU A 31 36.44 3.23 -55.39
N ALA A 32 35.19 2.82 -55.65
CA ALA A 32 33.92 3.42 -56.15
C ALA A 32 32.74 2.55 -55.59
N ASP A 33 31.44 2.70 -55.86
CA ASP A 33 30.59 3.47 -56.80
C ASP A 33 29.20 3.69 -56.08
N GLY A 34 28.10 4.27 -56.60
CA GLY A 34 27.75 4.81 -57.91
C GLY A 34 26.26 4.59 -58.26
N HIS A 35 25.32 5.44 -57.81
CA HIS A 35 24.07 5.84 -58.51
C HIS A 35 23.15 6.75 -57.66
N ALA A 36 22.67 7.83 -58.27
CA ALA A 36 21.46 8.60 -57.91
C ALA A 36 20.72 8.98 -59.20
N PRO A 37 19.40 9.21 -59.16
CA PRO A 37 18.87 10.57 -59.42
C PRO A 37 17.82 11.01 -58.37
N THR A 38 17.73 12.26 -57.90
CA THR A 38 17.07 13.45 -58.51
C THR A 38 15.59 13.21 -58.94
N THR A 39 14.58 14.07 -58.73
CA THR A 39 14.44 15.53 -58.47
C THR A 39 13.12 15.90 -57.73
N ASN A 40 13.09 17.15 -57.22
CA ASN A 40 11.96 18.10 -57.01
C ASN A 40 10.97 17.85 -55.86
N GLY A 41 10.47 18.86 -55.13
CA GLY A 41 10.51 20.30 -55.38
C GLY A 41 9.11 20.89 -55.56
N ASN A 42 8.38 21.10 -54.45
CA ASN A 42 7.41 22.18 -54.22
C ASN A 42 6.91 22.10 -52.76
N GLY A 43 6.57 23.24 -52.17
CA GLY A 43 6.00 23.30 -50.82
C GLY A 43 4.49 23.53 -50.85
N GLU A 44 3.81 23.09 -49.79
CA GLU A 44 2.43 23.46 -49.48
C GLU A 44 2.28 23.56 -47.96
N THR A 45 1.67 24.67 -47.53
CA THR A 45 1.27 24.91 -46.14
C THR A 45 0.00 24.14 -45.85
N MET A 46 -0.01 23.27 -44.83
CA MET A 46 -1.22 22.60 -44.36
C MET A 46 -1.35 22.81 -42.85
N GLU A 47 -2.40 23.54 -42.47
CA GLU A 47 -2.94 23.56 -41.11
C GLU A 47 -3.53 22.19 -40.79
N LEU A 48 -3.36 21.71 -39.56
CA LEU A 48 -3.98 20.50 -39.04
C LEU A 48 -4.56 20.80 -37.65
N ASP A 49 -5.74 21.42 -37.65
CA ASP A 49 -6.77 21.15 -36.64
C ASP A 49 -7.34 19.75 -36.92
N GLY A 50 -7.60 18.96 -35.88
CA GLY A 50 -8.20 17.62 -36.05
C GLY A 50 -8.20 16.76 -34.79
N ASP A 51 -9.23 16.95 -33.97
CA ASP A 51 -9.81 16.04 -32.96
C ASP A 51 -8.88 15.19 -32.08
N GLU A 52 -8.83 15.56 -30.80
CA GLU A 52 -8.61 14.60 -29.71
C GLU A 52 -9.87 13.73 -29.58
N GLU A 53 -9.87 12.52 -30.15
CA GLU A 53 -10.88 11.51 -29.82
C GLU A 53 -10.61 10.98 -28.41
N ASP A 54 -11.37 11.49 -27.42
CA ASP A 54 -11.48 10.91 -26.08
C ASP A 54 -11.91 9.44 -26.21
N MET A 55 -10.99 8.51 -25.93
CA MET A 55 -11.33 7.11 -25.75
C MET A 55 -12.03 6.92 -24.41
N GLU A 56 -13.36 7.09 -24.40
CA GLU A 56 -14.23 6.57 -23.35
C GLU A 56 -14.17 5.03 -23.35
N GLU A 57 -13.18 4.47 -22.66
CA GLU A 57 -13.15 3.03 -22.33
C GLU A 57 -14.26 2.73 -21.30
N ASP A 58 -15.44 2.37 -21.81
CA ASP A 58 -16.51 1.69 -21.07
C ASP A 58 -16.01 0.30 -20.61
N GLU A 59 -15.19 0.25 -19.55
CA GLU A 59 -14.81 -1.02 -18.90
C GLU A 59 -16.01 -1.60 -18.12
N ASP A 60 -16.69 -2.55 -18.76
CA ASP A 60 -17.89 -3.21 -18.24
C ASP A 60 -17.60 -3.96 -16.91
N MET A 61 -18.26 -3.49 -15.84
CA MET A 61 -17.92 -3.76 -14.43
C MET A 61 -18.11 -5.22 -13.99
N THR A 62 -17.10 -6.07 -14.17
CA THR A 62 -17.09 -7.47 -13.64
C THR A 62 -15.75 -7.93 -13.05
N GLY A 63 -15.01 -7.06 -12.33
CA GLY A 63 -13.64 -7.36 -11.85
C GLY A 63 -13.17 -6.72 -10.53
N ALA A 64 -14.06 -6.31 -9.63
CA ALA A 64 -13.74 -5.42 -8.49
C ALA A 64 -12.56 -5.86 -7.57
N GLY A 65 -12.31 -7.17 -7.41
CA GLY A 65 -11.25 -7.69 -6.55
C GLY A 65 -9.83 -7.71 -7.17
N ASN A 66 -9.67 -7.38 -8.46
CA ASN A 66 -8.43 -7.61 -9.20
C ASN A 66 -7.77 -6.32 -9.74
N ALA A 67 -8.32 -5.15 -9.43
CA ALA A 67 -7.91 -3.85 -9.96
C ALA A 67 -6.90 -3.07 -9.08
N ILE A 68 -6.47 -3.64 -7.95
CA ILE A 68 -5.49 -3.05 -7.04
C ILE A 68 -4.28 -3.98 -6.99
N ASP A 69 -3.15 -3.53 -7.53
CA ASP A 69 -1.90 -4.29 -7.43
C ASP A 69 -1.34 -4.13 -6.01
N ALA A 70 -0.70 -5.18 -5.49
CA ALA A 70 0.05 -5.11 -4.23
C ALA A 70 1.34 -4.27 -4.35
N MET A 71 1.66 -3.79 -5.57
CA MET A 71 2.80 -2.96 -5.90
C MET A 71 2.45 -1.48 -6.20
N ASP A 72 1.15 -1.11 -6.22
CA ASP A 72 0.74 0.30 -6.33
C ASP A 72 1.03 1.06 -5.02
N ASP A 73 1.47 2.32 -5.12
CA ASP A 73 1.63 3.23 -3.96
C ASP A 73 0.28 3.53 -3.29
N GLU A 74 0.28 3.75 -1.97
CA GLU A 74 -0.91 3.98 -1.13
C GLU A 74 -1.78 5.16 -1.62
N GLU A 75 -1.17 6.19 -2.21
CA GLU A 75 -1.89 7.32 -2.80
C GLU A 75 -2.58 6.97 -4.12
N ALA A 76 -1.95 6.11 -4.94
CA ALA A 76 -2.53 5.61 -6.19
C ALA A 76 -3.68 4.62 -5.92
N THR A 77 -3.53 3.74 -4.93
CA THR A 77 -4.61 2.82 -4.54
C THR A 77 -5.78 3.58 -3.93
N LYS A 78 -5.53 4.59 -3.08
CA LYS A 78 -6.56 5.50 -2.58
C LYS A 78 -7.31 6.20 -3.73
N ALA A 79 -6.61 6.76 -4.71
CA ALA A 79 -7.24 7.43 -5.85
C ALA A 79 -8.08 6.49 -6.74
N LYS A 80 -7.60 5.26 -6.99
CA LYS A 80 -8.38 4.21 -7.68
C LYS A 80 -9.63 3.84 -6.89
N VAL A 81 -9.49 3.55 -5.59
CA VAL A 81 -10.60 3.22 -4.70
C VAL A 81 -11.61 4.37 -4.64
N GLU A 82 -11.18 5.62 -4.55
CA GLU A 82 -12.06 6.79 -4.53
C GLU A 82 -12.96 6.94 -5.77
N LYS A 83 -12.59 6.37 -6.93
CA LYS A 83 -13.45 6.31 -8.13
C LYS A 83 -14.50 5.20 -8.13
N MET A 84 -14.30 4.10 -7.40
CA MET A 84 -15.20 2.92 -7.40
C MET A 84 -16.60 3.23 -6.82
N GLN A 85 -17.69 2.74 -7.40
CA GLN A 85 -19.03 2.92 -6.80
C GLN A 85 -19.43 1.69 -5.96
N LEU A 86 -19.17 1.73 -4.64
CA LEU A 86 -19.40 0.57 -3.76
C LEU A 86 -20.79 0.54 -3.11
N GLY A 87 -21.56 1.63 -3.19
CA GLY A 87 -22.91 1.72 -2.59
C GLY A 87 -23.97 0.78 -3.20
N GLY A 88 -23.69 0.14 -4.33
CA GLY A 88 -24.53 -0.90 -4.92
C GLY A 88 -24.16 -2.34 -4.53
N VAL A 89 -23.09 -2.55 -3.75
CA VAL A 89 -22.58 -3.88 -3.43
C VAL A 89 -23.07 -4.36 -2.07
N ASP A 90 -23.78 -5.48 -2.06
CA ASP A 90 -24.45 -5.99 -0.85
C ASP A 90 -23.56 -6.84 0.10
N ASP A 91 -22.44 -7.38 -0.39
CA ASP A 91 -21.51 -8.22 0.39
C ASP A 91 -20.08 -7.70 0.31
N VAL A 92 -19.51 -7.34 1.47
CA VAL A 92 -18.12 -6.92 1.67
C VAL A 92 -17.14 -7.93 1.07
N ARG A 93 -17.43 -9.23 1.22
CA ARG A 93 -16.55 -10.33 0.79
C ARG A 93 -16.42 -10.46 -0.73
N SER A 94 -17.33 -9.83 -1.48
CA SER A 94 -17.22 -9.76 -2.95
C SER A 94 -16.23 -8.69 -3.41
N VAL A 95 -15.99 -7.68 -2.58
CA VAL A 95 -15.02 -6.60 -2.83
C VAL A 95 -13.67 -6.92 -2.19
N ALA A 96 -13.69 -7.59 -1.03
CA ALA A 96 -12.54 -7.92 -0.21
C ALA A 96 -12.39 -9.45 -0.06
N GLY A 97 -11.62 -10.05 -0.97
CA GLY A 97 -11.41 -11.49 -1.05
C GLY A 97 -10.16 -12.03 -0.34
N LEU A 98 -9.26 -11.16 0.13
CA LEU A 98 -7.92 -11.54 0.61
C LEU A 98 -7.99 -12.44 1.84
N MET A 99 -8.97 -12.22 2.73
CA MET A 99 -9.21 -13.05 3.93
C MET A 99 -9.18 -14.56 3.64
N LYS A 100 -9.73 -15.01 2.51
CA LYS A 100 -9.74 -16.42 2.09
C LYS A 100 -8.34 -16.96 1.75
N THR A 101 -7.44 -16.09 1.29
CA THR A 101 -6.04 -16.43 0.98
C THR A 101 -5.13 -16.29 2.20
N LEU A 102 -5.56 -15.52 3.20
CA LEU A 102 -4.84 -15.17 4.41
C LEU A 102 -4.89 -16.27 5.47
N GLU A 103 -6.05 -16.92 5.65
CA GLU A 103 -6.25 -18.08 6.55
C GLU A 103 -5.14 -19.15 6.45
N PRO A 104 -4.84 -19.75 5.27
CA PRO A 104 -3.80 -20.79 5.16
C PRO A 104 -2.37 -20.28 5.37
N VAL A 105 -2.14 -18.97 5.31
CA VAL A 105 -0.82 -18.37 5.59
C VAL A 105 -0.67 -18.12 7.09
N LEU A 106 -1.72 -17.65 7.78
CA LEU A 106 -1.74 -17.53 9.24
C LEU A 106 -1.56 -18.90 9.92
N GLU A 107 -2.18 -19.97 9.39
CA GLU A 107 -1.94 -21.34 9.88
C GLU A 107 -0.47 -21.74 9.75
N LYS A 108 0.16 -21.52 8.59
CA LYS A 108 1.60 -21.80 8.39
C LYS A 108 2.48 -20.99 9.34
N ILE A 109 2.19 -19.70 9.53
CA ILE A 109 2.92 -18.85 10.48
C ILE A 109 2.81 -19.42 11.89
N SER A 110 1.61 -19.84 12.32
CA SER A 110 1.42 -20.47 13.62
C SER A 110 2.21 -21.78 13.76
N TYR A 111 2.35 -22.56 12.69
CA TYR A 111 3.17 -23.77 12.66
C TYR A 111 4.67 -23.45 12.84
N PHE A 112 5.22 -22.51 12.06
CA PHE A 112 6.64 -22.13 12.15
C PHE A 112 6.99 -21.37 13.44
N GLN A 113 6.06 -20.62 14.02
CA GLN A 113 6.23 -19.99 15.34
C GLN A 113 6.30 -21.02 16.48
N ASN A 114 5.53 -22.11 16.40
CA ASN A 114 5.49 -23.16 17.43
C ASN A 114 6.58 -24.25 17.24
N LEU A 115 7.31 -24.24 16.13
CA LEU A 115 8.39 -25.19 15.88
C LEU A 115 9.60 -24.89 16.79
N PRO A 116 10.21 -25.89 17.46
CA PRO A 116 11.37 -25.64 18.33
C PRO A 116 12.56 -25.09 17.55
N ALA A 117 13.31 -24.15 18.16
CA ALA A 117 14.41 -23.42 17.54
C ALA A 117 15.51 -24.32 16.91
N ASP A 118 15.67 -25.53 17.41
CA ASP A 118 16.63 -26.55 16.93
C ASP A 118 16.30 -27.09 15.51
N GLN A 119 15.06 -26.90 15.03
CA GLN A 119 14.65 -27.25 13.66
C GLN A 119 14.50 -26.03 12.73
N GLN A 120 14.41 -24.82 13.28
CA GLN A 120 14.24 -23.58 12.51
C GLN A 120 15.47 -23.24 11.65
N THR A 121 16.65 -23.71 12.04
CA THR A 121 17.94 -23.46 11.38
C THR A 121 18.53 -24.70 10.72
N THR A 122 17.72 -25.69 10.32
CA THR A 122 18.21 -26.77 9.47
C THR A 122 18.76 -26.19 8.16
N HIS A 123 20.07 -26.29 7.99
CA HIS A 123 20.85 -25.62 6.94
C HIS A 123 20.58 -26.22 5.55
N VAL A 124 19.44 -25.87 4.96
CA VAL A 124 19.10 -26.18 3.57
C VAL A 124 19.80 -25.18 2.65
N GLY A 125 20.71 -25.68 1.81
CA GLY A 125 21.16 -25.04 0.57
C GLY A 125 21.42 -23.53 0.62
N SER A 126 20.80 -22.80 -0.31
CA SER A 126 20.71 -21.33 -0.25
C SER A 126 19.66 -20.93 0.78
N ILE A 127 19.86 -19.79 1.44
CA ILE A 127 18.85 -19.18 2.33
C ILE A 127 17.52 -18.97 1.59
N GLU A 128 17.58 -18.70 0.29
CA GLU A 128 16.41 -18.48 -0.57
C GLU A 128 15.62 -19.78 -0.87
N ASP A 129 16.24 -20.96 -0.74
CA ASP A 129 15.58 -22.27 -0.91
C ASP A 129 14.78 -22.69 0.34
N ASN A 130 14.92 -21.95 1.46
CA ASN A 130 14.24 -22.28 2.71
C ASN A 130 12.74 -21.96 2.59
N PRO A 131 11.81 -22.91 2.83
CA PRO A 131 10.37 -22.64 2.81
C PRO A 131 9.94 -21.54 3.79
N GLU A 132 10.70 -21.32 4.87
CA GLU A 132 10.47 -20.23 5.81
C GLU A 132 10.84 -18.85 5.21
N TYR A 133 11.82 -18.77 4.30
CA TYR A 133 12.14 -17.55 3.56
C TYR A 133 11.06 -17.22 2.52
N HIS A 134 10.52 -18.22 1.82
CA HIS A 134 9.36 -18.00 0.95
C HIS A 134 8.12 -17.55 1.74
N LEU A 135 7.86 -18.14 2.92
CA LEU A 135 6.78 -17.71 3.80
C LEU A 135 6.99 -16.28 4.31
N LEU A 136 8.23 -15.88 4.61
CA LEU A 136 8.59 -14.52 5.02
C LEU A 136 8.25 -13.48 3.93
N THR A 137 8.68 -13.73 2.69
CA THR A 137 8.37 -12.83 1.57
C THR A 137 6.88 -12.79 1.30
N GLN A 138 6.21 -13.95 1.23
CA GLN A 138 4.75 -14.04 1.06
C GLN A 138 4.00 -13.28 2.17
N SER A 139 4.46 -13.36 3.42
CA SER A 139 3.86 -12.66 4.55
C SER A 139 3.96 -11.15 4.41
N ASN A 140 5.06 -10.65 3.84
CA ASN A 140 5.22 -9.23 3.57
C ASN A 140 4.32 -8.77 2.41
N THR A 141 4.30 -9.50 1.29
CA THR A 141 3.40 -9.19 0.16
C THR A 141 1.95 -9.11 0.62
N LEU A 142 1.50 -10.09 1.43
CA LEU A 142 0.16 -10.11 2.00
C LEU A 142 -0.08 -8.98 3.01
N SER A 143 0.95 -8.55 3.77
CA SER A 143 0.81 -7.37 4.64
C SER A 143 0.50 -6.10 3.85
N THR A 144 1.17 -5.88 2.71
CA THR A 144 0.84 -4.75 1.80
C THR A 144 -0.54 -4.92 1.17
N SER A 145 -0.89 -6.14 0.74
CA SER A 145 -2.24 -6.42 0.20
C SER A 145 -3.35 -6.14 1.22
N ILE A 146 -3.12 -6.40 2.51
CA ILE A 146 -4.07 -6.07 3.59
C ILE A 146 -4.28 -4.56 3.71
N ASP A 147 -3.24 -3.74 3.57
CA ASP A 147 -3.38 -2.28 3.63
C ASP A 147 -4.25 -1.74 2.49
N ASN A 148 -4.01 -2.22 1.27
CA ASN A 148 -4.83 -1.92 0.10
C ASN A 148 -6.30 -2.37 0.30
N GLU A 149 -6.52 -3.55 0.89
CA GLU A 149 -7.88 -4.03 1.20
C GLU A 149 -8.55 -3.23 2.32
N ILE A 150 -7.82 -2.78 3.35
CA ILE A 150 -8.33 -1.91 4.42
C ILE A 150 -8.85 -0.58 3.84
N ILE A 151 -8.15 0.02 2.87
CA ILE A 151 -8.59 1.25 2.18
C ILE A 151 -9.92 1.01 1.43
N LEU A 152 -10.01 -0.09 0.69
CA LEU A 152 -11.20 -0.50 -0.05
C LEU A 152 -12.40 -0.80 0.87
N VAL A 153 -12.19 -1.51 1.98
CA VAL A 153 -13.25 -1.81 2.96
C VAL A 153 -13.65 -0.55 3.73
N HIS A 154 -12.72 0.35 4.03
CA HIS A 154 -13.04 1.65 4.62
C HIS A 154 -13.97 2.45 3.73
N LYS A 155 -13.69 2.52 2.41
CA LYS A 155 -14.62 3.14 1.47
C LYS A 155 -15.98 2.44 1.46
N PHE A 156 -16.03 1.11 1.47
CA PHE A 156 -17.28 0.37 1.53
C PHE A 156 -18.13 0.74 2.77
N ILE A 157 -17.51 0.82 3.95
CA ILE A 157 -18.16 1.24 5.21
C ILE A 157 -18.68 2.68 5.06
N ARG A 158 -17.84 3.58 4.54
CA ARG A 158 -18.13 5.00 4.35
C ARG A 158 -19.31 5.25 3.43
N ASP A 159 -19.31 4.66 2.24
CA ASP A 159 -20.36 4.83 1.23
C ASP A 159 -21.73 4.34 1.77
N HIS A 160 -21.75 3.24 2.53
CA HIS A 160 -22.97 2.73 3.18
C HIS A 160 -23.41 3.56 4.41
N TYR A 161 -22.48 3.91 5.29
CA TYR A 161 -22.79 4.59 6.56
C TYR A 161 -23.04 6.10 6.39
N SER A 162 -22.61 6.70 5.27
CA SER A 162 -22.94 8.08 4.89
C SER A 162 -24.46 8.33 4.81
N THR A 163 -25.26 7.31 4.55
CA THR A 163 -26.75 7.39 4.63
C THR A 163 -27.26 7.74 6.04
N ARG A 164 -26.47 7.44 7.09
CA ARG A 164 -26.79 7.64 8.51
C ARG A 164 -26.05 8.80 9.15
N PHE A 165 -24.76 8.96 8.86
CA PHE A 165 -23.92 10.01 9.44
C PHE A 165 -22.87 10.47 8.42
N PRO A 166 -23.25 11.27 7.42
CA PRO A 166 -22.36 11.68 6.33
C PRO A 166 -21.21 12.56 6.84
N GLU A 167 -21.43 13.33 7.92
CA GLU A 167 -20.41 14.21 8.48
C GLU A 167 -19.24 13.43 9.15
N LEU A 168 -19.39 12.13 9.45
CA LEU A 168 -18.35 11.35 10.11
C LEU A 168 -17.08 11.15 9.26
N GLU A 169 -17.22 11.13 7.93
CA GLU A 169 -16.10 10.97 6.98
C GLU A 169 -15.08 12.09 7.11
N THR A 170 -15.53 13.34 7.16
CA THR A 170 -14.62 14.49 7.27
C THR A 170 -13.93 14.53 8.63
N MET A 171 -14.57 13.96 9.66
CA MET A 171 -14.10 13.97 11.03
C MET A 171 -13.07 12.90 11.37
N VAL A 172 -13.16 11.71 10.77
CA VAL A 172 -12.28 10.57 11.11
C VAL A 172 -11.63 10.03 9.84
N GLN A 173 -10.43 10.56 9.55
CA GLN A 173 -9.66 10.23 8.35
C GLN A 173 -8.95 8.86 8.42
N ASN A 174 -8.73 8.30 9.61
CA ASN A 174 -8.06 7.01 9.78
C ASN A 174 -9.05 5.84 9.52
N PRO A 175 -8.78 4.96 8.54
CA PRO A 175 -9.62 3.80 8.23
C PRO A 175 -10.00 2.92 9.43
N LEU A 176 -9.03 2.62 10.30
CA LEU A 176 -9.23 1.73 11.44
C LEU A 176 -10.08 2.39 12.53
N ASP A 177 -9.86 3.69 12.78
CA ASP A 177 -10.61 4.41 13.80
C ASP A 177 -12.02 4.76 13.31
N TYR A 178 -12.20 5.02 12.01
CA TYR A 178 -13.53 5.14 11.39
C TYR A 178 -14.33 3.84 11.59
N ALA A 179 -13.76 2.68 11.23
CA ALA A 179 -14.41 1.38 11.43
C ALA A 179 -14.77 1.10 12.90
N LYS A 180 -13.88 1.45 13.86
CA LYS A 180 -14.16 1.34 15.30
C LYS A 180 -15.28 2.27 15.75
N VAL A 181 -15.28 3.54 15.31
CA VAL A 181 -16.31 4.53 15.68
C VAL A 181 -17.67 4.13 15.13
N VAL A 182 -17.75 3.70 13.87
CA VAL A 182 -18.98 3.18 13.26
C VAL A 182 -19.49 1.95 14.02
N ALA A 183 -18.62 1.01 14.39
CA ALA A 183 -18.95 -0.16 15.19
C ALA A 183 -19.48 0.18 16.61
N ILE A 184 -19.03 1.28 17.22
CA ILE A 184 -19.47 1.71 18.55
C ILE A 184 -20.75 2.56 18.50
N ILE A 185 -20.92 3.43 17.50
CA ILE A 185 -22.13 4.26 17.34
C ILE A 185 -23.30 3.44 16.80
N GLY A 186 -23.05 2.62 15.78
CA GLY A 186 -24.05 1.76 15.13
C GLY A 186 -25.28 2.54 14.68
N ASN A 187 -26.47 2.04 15.06
CA ASN A 187 -27.76 2.63 14.70
C ASN A 187 -28.46 3.36 15.87
N GLY A 188 -27.79 3.54 17.01
CA GLY A 188 -28.36 4.17 18.21
C GLY A 188 -28.82 5.61 17.95
N PRO A 189 -29.66 6.22 18.83
CA PRO A 189 -30.07 7.61 18.64
C PRO A 189 -28.86 8.54 18.68
N MET A 190 -28.75 9.48 17.73
CA MET A 190 -27.62 10.42 17.61
C MET A 190 -27.71 11.58 18.61
N ASP A 191 -28.32 11.34 19.77
CA ASP A 191 -28.46 12.33 20.83
C ASP A 191 -27.14 12.47 21.59
N SER A 192 -26.80 13.71 21.96
CA SER A 192 -25.58 13.98 22.74
C SER A 192 -25.50 13.18 24.05
N GLU A 193 -26.64 12.78 24.63
CA GLU A 193 -26.69 11.96 25.83
C GLU A 193 -26.37 10.48 25.55
N ASN A 194 -26.84 9.92 24.43
CA ASN A 194 -26.47 8.55 24.03
C ASN A 194 -25.00 8.47 23.59
N ILE A 195 -24.48 9.50 22.92
CA ILE A 195 -23.05 9.55 22.57
C ILE A 195 -22.19 9.70 23.82
N LYS A 196 -22.57 10.52 24.81
CA LYS A 196 -21.92 10.59 26.13
C LYS A 196 -21.99 9.26 26.91
N ARG A 197 -23.05 8.46 26.72
CA ARG A 197 -23.12 7.09 27.24
C ARG A 197 -22.14 6.17 26.50
N LEU A 198 -22.01 6.26 25.17
CA LEU A 198 -21.02 5.48 24.40
C LEU A 198 -19.55 5.93 24.63
N GLN A 199 -19.33 7.14 25.15
CA GLN A 199 -18.01 7.60 25.65
C GLN A 199 -17.57 6.88 26.93
N THR A 200 -18.50 6.29 27.69
CA THR A 200 -18.25 5.69 29.00
C THR A 200 -18.67 4.22 29.09
N SER A 201 -19.52 3.75 28.17
CA SER A 201 -19.99 2.37 28.09
C SER A 201 -19.04 1.48 27.30
N THR A 202 -18.76 0.31 27.86
CA THR A 202 -18.03 -0.81 27.24
C THR A 202 -18.98 -1.81 26.56
N ASP A 203 -20.28 -1.49 26.52
CA ASP A 203 -21.35 -2.32 25.94
C ASP A 203 -21.46 -2.11 24.43
N ASN A 204 -20.46 -2.62 23.71
CA ASN A 204 -20.39 -2.68 22.25
C ASN A 204 -19.55 -3.87 21.81
N ILE A 205 -19.60 -4.23 20.52
CA ILE A 205 -18.90 -5.40 19.95
C ILE A 205 -17.37 -5.35 20.10
N LEU A 206 -16.79 -4.19 20.42
CA LEU A 206 -15.34 -4.00 20.57
C LEU A 206 -14.89 -3.91 22.03
N HIS A 207 -15.83 -3.95 22.98
CA HIS A 207 -15.60 -3.71 24.41
C HIS A 207 -14.66 -2.51 24.67
N THR A 208 -14.84 -1.43 23.90
CA THR A 208 -13.95 -0.26 23.88
C THR A 208 -14.77 1.02 23.88
N THR A 209 -14.38 2.04 24.66
CA THR A 209 -15.11 3.31 24.72
C THR A 209 -14.76 4.21 23.55
N LEU A 210 -15.67 5.10 23.11
CA LEU A 210 -15.37 6.09 22.06
C LEU A 210 -14.13 6.95 22.40
N ARG A 211 -13.89 7.21 23.69
CA ARG A 211 -12.75 7.99 24.19
C ARG A 211 -11.40 7.26 24.12
N ALA A 212 -11.41 5.93 23.96
CA ALA A 212 -10.19 5.15 23.71
C ALA A 212 -9.82 5.11 22.22
N VAL A 213 -10.75 5.49 21.33
CA VAL A 213 -10.57 5.52 19.87
C VAL A 213 -10.34 6.93 19.36
N LEU A 214 -11.10 7.91 19.84
CA LEU A 214 -11.01 9.32 19.44
C LEU A 214 -10.38 10.18 20.54
N ASP A 215 -9.58 11.15 20.11
CA ASP A 215 -9.05 12.20 20.96
C ASP A 215 -10.15 13.18 21.42
N GLY A 216 -9.87 13.94 22.48
CA GLY A 216 -10.85 14.87 23.08
C GLY A 216 -11.49 15.85 22.09
N PRO A 217 -10.71 16.54 21.23
CA PRO A 217 -11.22 17.38 20.16
C PRO A 217 -12.18 16.67 19.20
N SER A 218 -11.78 15.57 18.56
CA SER A 218 -12.63 14.86 17.59
C SER A 218 -13.90 14.32 18.24
N LEU A 219 -13.78 13.81 19.48
CA LEU A 219 -14.91 13.34 20.27
C LEU A 219 -15.96 14.45 20.53
N MET A 220 -15.51 15.68 20.83
CA MET A 220 -16.42 16.82 21.02
C MET A 220 -17.14 17.18 19.71
N ILE A 221 -16.41 17.24 18.59
CA ILE A 221 -17.00 17.61 17.31
C ILE A 221 -17.99 16.54 16.83
N VAL A 222 -17.62 15.25 16.90
CA VAL A 222 -18.54 14.13 16.61
C VAL A 222 -19.81 14.18 17.48
N THR A 223 -19.70 14.59 18.74
CA THR A 223 -20.87 14.73 19.63
C THR A 223 -21.78 15.91 19.22
N VAL A 224 -21.22 16.99 18.66
CA VAL A 224 -22.00 18.14 18.17
C VAL A 224 -22.62 17.82 16.81
N GLU A 225 -21.83 17.36 15.84
CA GLU A 225 -22.30 17.03 14.49
C GLU A 225 -23.40 15.97 14.51
N ALA A 226 -23.28 14.95 15.36
CA ALA A 226 -24.34 13.96 15.51
C ALA A 226 -25.69 14.56 15.98
N THR A 227 -25.70 15.62 16.81
CA THR A 227 -26.96 16.29 17.19
C THR A 227 -27.60 17.11 16.07
N THR A 228 -26.85 17.43 15.00
CA THR A 228 -27.35 18.16 13.82
C THR A 228 -27.31 17.33 12.54
N THR A 229 -26.97 16.04 12.62
CA THR A 229 -26.83 15.19 11.43
C THR A 229 -28.16 15.04 10.70
N LYS A 230 -28.08 15.03 9.37
CA LYS A 230 -29.25 14.97 8.47
C LYS A 230 -29.55 13.56 7.97
N GLY A 231 -28.77 12.56 8.40
CA GLY A 231 -28.90 11.18 7.95
C GLY A 231 -30.18 10.48 8.44
N ARG A 232 -30.55 9.40 7.75
CA ARG A 232 -31.70 8.54 8.13
C ARG A 232 -31.24 7.34 8.96
N PRO A 233 -32.08 6.78 9.85
CA PRO A 233 -31.80 5.48 10.45
C PRO A 233 -31.60 4.40 9.37
N LEU A 234 -30.61 3.54 9.57
CA LEU A 234 -30.37 2.37 8.73
C LEU A 234 -31.41 1.29 9.08
N THR A 235 -31.79 0.48 8.10
CA THR A 235 -32.50 -0.77 8.33
C THR A 235 -31.58 -1.79 9.03
N PRO A 236 -32.12 -2.82 9.71
CA PRO A 236 -31.30 -3.84 10.34
C PRO A 236 -30.37 -4.59 9.37
N ALA A 237 -30.77 -4.74 8.11
CA ALA A 237 -29.97 -5.38 7.06
C ALA A 237 -28.78 -4.50 6.63
N GLU A 238 -29.03 -3.22 6.32
CA GLU A 238 -27.97 -2.25 6.01
C GLU A 238 -26.97 -2.12 7.17
N LEU A 239 -27.46 -2.06 8.41
CA LEU A 239 -26.62 -2.02 9.61
C LEU A 239 -25.77 -3.29 9.76
N SER A 240 -26.35 -4.48 9.59
CA SER A 240 -25.63 -5.75 9.72
C SER A 240 -24.49 -5.86 8.71
N ARG A 241 -24.66 -5.31 7.50
CA ARG A 241 -23.63 -5.24 6.47
C ARG A 241 -22.48 -4.33 6.87
N VAL A 242 -22.79 -3.11 7.34
CA VAL A 242 -21.78 -2.17 7.83
C VAL A 242 -21.01 -2.75 9.02
N LEU A 243 -21.69 -3.36 9.99
CA LEU A 243 -21.03 -4.00 11.14
C LEU A 243 -20.15 -5.19 10.72
N SER A 244 -20.59 -6.01 9.77
CA SER A 244 -19.76 -7.09 9.21
C SER A 244 -18.52 -6.56 8.48
N ALA A 245 -18.61 -5.40 7.83
CA ALA A 245 -17.45 -4.74 7.23
C ALA A 245 -16.47 -4.26 8.30
N CYS A 246 -16.97 -3.58 9.36
CA CYS A 246 -16.14 -3.15 10.49
C CYS A 246 -15.44 -4.32 11.20
N GLU A 247 -16.13 -5.43 11.44
CA GLU A 247 -15.54 -6.65 12.01
C GLU A 247 -14.43 -7.20 11.11
N MET A 248 -14.65 -7.20 9.79
CA MET A 248 -13.65 -7.67 8.83
C MET A 248 -12.42 -6.77 8.79
N THR A 249 -12.57 -5.43 8.79
CA THR A 249 -11.45 -4.48 8.92
C THR A 249 -10.60 -4.76 10.16
N LEU A 250 -11.23 -5.07 11.29
CA LEU A 250 -10.53 -5.39 12.54
C LEU A 250 -9.89 -6.78 12.54
N SER A 251 -10.44 -7.73 11.77
CA SER A 251 -9.80 -9.03 11.55
C SER A 251 -8.55 -8.90 10.67
N LEU A 252 -8.59 -8.02 9.66
CA LEU A 252 -7.48 -7.67 8.79
C LEU A 252 -6.35 -6.97 9.58
N ASP A 253 -6.67 -5.99 10.42
CA ASP A 253 -5.71 -5.31 11.31
C ASP A 253 -4.97 -6.30 12.24
N ARG A 254 -5.70 -7.22 12.88
CA ARG A 254 -5.11 -8.29 13.72
C ARG A 254 -4.20 -9.23 12.92
N ALA A 255 -4.60 -9.59 11.70
CA ALA A 255 -3.82 -10.45 10.83
C ALA A 255 -2.55 -9.75 10.33
N LYS A 256 -2.64 -8.48 9.92
CA LYS A 256 -1.49 -7.62 9.61
C LYS A 256 -0.52 -7.56 10.79
N HIS A 257 -1.01 -7.34 12.02
CA HIS A 257 -0.13 -7.30 13.19
C HIS A 257 0.61 -8.63 13.40
N THR A 258 -0.07 -9.75 13.18
CA THR A 258 0.54 -11.10 13.26
C THR A 258 1.61 -11.32 12.17
N LEU A 259 1.31 -10.92 10.92
CA LEU A 259 2.24 -10.97 9.79
C LEU A 259 3.48 -10.11 10.05
N THR A 260 3.30 -8.83 10.40
CA THR A 260 4.39 -7.88 10.65
C THR A 260 5.29 -8.34 11.80
N SER A 261 4.70 -8.87 12.89
CA SER A 261 5.46 -9.41 14.02
C SER A 261 6.28 -10.65 13.61
N TYR A 262 5.71 -11.55 12.81
CA TYR A 262 6.43 -12.69 12.25
C TYR A 262 7.57 -12.26 11.33
N VAL A 263 7.32 -11.33 10.41
CA VAL A 263 8.32 -10.76 9.49
C VAL A 263 9.46 -10.12 10.29
N GLN A 264 9.15 -9.31 11.31
CA GLN A 264 10.16 -8.70 12.18
C GLN A 264 11.01 -9.74 12.92
N SER A 265 10.40 -10.80 13.46
CA SER A 265 11.11 -11.84 14.20
C SER A 265 11.98 -12.75 13.32
N ARG A 266 11.69 -12.86 12.02
CA ARG A 266 12.43 -13.71 11.08
C ARG A 266 13.43 -12.96 10.22
N MET A 267 13.16 -11.70 9.87
CA MET A 267 14.09 -10.89 9.08
C MET A 267 15.42 -10.65 9.80
N THR A 268 15.41 -10.54 11.13
CA THR A 268 16.62 -10.47 11.96
C THR A 268 17.49 -11.73 11.87
N LEU A 269 16.92 -12.89 11.56
CA LEU A 269 17.63 -14.16 11.41
C LEU A 269 18.18 -14.35 9.98
N PHE A 270 17.40 -13.99 8.96
CA PHE A 270 17.80 -14.16 7.55
C PHE A 270 18.66 -13.02 7.01
N ALA A 271 18.43 -11.78 7.45
CA ALA A 271 19.13 -10.58 6.98
C ALA A 271 19.51 -9.64 8.13
N PRO A 272 20.35 -10.08 9.10
CA PRO A 272 20.71 -9.29 10.28
C PRO A 272 21.36 -7.94 9.94
N ASN A 273 22.30 -7.92 8.99
CA ASN A 273 23.00 -6.69 8.59
C ASN A 273 22.07 -5.67 7.94
N LEU A 274 21.18 -6.12 7.05
CA LEU A 274 20.18 -5.27 6.40
C LEU A 274 19.19 -4.72 7.44
N THR A 275 18.69 -5.58 8.31
CA THR A 275 17.78 -5.21 9.41
C THR A 275 18.42 -4.18 10.36
N ALA A 276 19.71 -4.30 10.66
CA ALA A 276 20.43 -3.36 11.51
C ALA A 276 20.64 -1.97 10.87
N LEU A 277 20.68 -1.89 9.54
CA LEU A 277 20.89 -0.63 8.80
C LEU A 277 19.58 0.13 8.54
N ILE A 278 18.52 -0.56 8.10
CA ILE A 278 17.28 0.08 7.61
C ILE A 278 15.99 -0.37 8.33
N GLY A 279 16.10 -1.26 9.32
CA GLY A 279 14.95 -1.84 10.02
C GLY A 279 14.33 -3.04 9.27
N SER A 280 13.62 -3.89 10.00
CA SER A 280 13.10 -5.18 9.48
C SER A 280 11.98 -5.01 8.45
N LEU A 281 11.11 -4.00 8.60
CA LEU A 281 10.00 -3.75 7.69
C LEU A 281 10.51 -3.27 6.32
N THR A 282 11.35 -2.24 6.30
CA THR A 282 12.01 -1.72 5.11
C THR A 282 12.86 -2.79 4.43
N ALA A 283 13.61 -3.58 5.21
CA ALA A 283 14.37 -4.72 4.70
C ALA A 283 13.47 -5.75 3.99
N ALA A 284 12.30 -6.08 4.56
CA ALA A 284 11.34 -6.98 3.93
C ALA A 284 10.80 -6.42 2.61
N GLN A 285 10.49 -5.13 2.57
CA GLN A 285 9.97 -4.46 1.37
C GLN A 285 11.01 -4.44 0.23
N LEU A 286 12.27 -4.08 0.53
CA LEU A 286 13.35 -4.14 -0.46
C LEU A 286 13.62 -5.55 -0.98
N LEU A 287 13.57 -6.57 -0.11
CA LEU A 287 13.75 -7.96 -0.54
C LEU A 287 12.58 -8.48 -1.38
N ASN A 288 11.35 -8.05 -1.07
CA ASN A 288 10.17 -8.36 -1.89
C ASN A 288 10.27 -7.70 -3.28
N PHE A 289 10.67 -6.43 -3.35
CA PHE A 289 10.84 -5.72 -4.62
C PHE A 289 12.00 -6.26 -5.47
N ALA A 290 13.16 -6.53 -4.85
CA ALA A 290 14.34 -7.04 -5.54
C ALA A 290 14.27 -8.54 -5.89
N GLY A 291 13.21 -9.25 -5.48
CA GLY A 291 13.03 -10.67 -5.75
C GLY A 291 13.96 -11.60 -4.95
N GLY A 292 14.47 -11.15 -3.79
CA GLY A 292 15.32 -11.94 -2.90
C GLY A 292 16.59 -11.22 -2.43
N LEU A 293 17.38 -11.90 -1.60
CA LEU A 293 18.69 -11.45 -1.14
C LEU A 293 19.71 -11.41 -2.29
N THR A 294 19.69 -12.42 -3.15
CA THR A 294 20.53 -12.52 -4.35
C THR A 294 20.15 -11.47 -5.38
N GLY A 295 18.87 -11.12 -5.49
CA GLY A 295 18.39 -10.05 -6.33
C GLY A 295 18.89 -8.69 -5.84
N LEU A 296 18.65 -8.38 -4.56
CA LEU A 296 19.09 -7.13 -3.93
C LEU A 296 20.62 -6.95 -4.00
N ALA A 297 21.40 -8.03 -3.81
CA ALA A 297 22.86 -7.98 -3.90
C ALA A 297 23.41 -7.76 -5.33
N LYS A 298 22.58 -7.92 -6.37
CA LYS A 298 22.92 -7.63 -7.78
C LYS A 298 22.42 -6.28 -8.26
N THR A 299 21.51 -5.65 -7.51
CA THR A 299 21.02 -4.30 -7.80
C THR A 299 22.13 -3.28 -7.47
N PRO A 300 22.47 -2.35 -8.38
CA PRO A 300 23.39 -1.26 -8.07
C PRO A 300 22.80 -0.32 -7.00
N ALA A 301 23.68 0.42 -6.32
CA ALA A 301 23.31 1.46 -5.36
C ALA A 301 22.82 2.74 -6.04
#